data_AF-A0A842Y2K6-F1
#
_entry.id   AF-A0A842Y2K6-F1
#
_cell.length_a   1.000
_cell.length_b   1.000
_cell.length_c   1.000
_cell.angle_alpha   90.00
_cell.angle_beta   90.00
_cell.angle_gamma   90.00
#
_symmetry.space_group_name_H-M   'P 1'
#
loop_
_entity.id
_entity.type
_entity.pdbx_description
1 polymer ?
#
loop_
_entity_poly.entity_id
_entity_poly.type
_entity_poly.pdbx_seq_one_letter_code
_entity_poly.pdbx_strand_id
1 'polypeptide(L)'
;MTGYTSGAKILADIIDDIANELIATAGGYWADRESITIPDVLDAGTGKWTTANKTANNAKRCLVHRKGGITQFITLEHINNPQNFYYGNQNWWYYGKGIRIRTSISWDNATDEPPVDFQSNFLPIESGYNGNGVDMATLQITYFKWVDETGFVIMAKPEPTGNGYQQSVLLCVEHADTVEYSTGTSNFIVFSQGNMWSALYDGNWGPNEWRNRCIIRPGSYQYPNHGSWSNYTFQNAGVSFIPTSSYYAFKSVGNGKVYYVKPIVHNHAGAWNPLFQINLFFPYSEGVGLIDGDVIAIEGDTKKYLCKALSSPDSTARLVYAIRYN
;
A
#
# COMPACT_ATOMS: atom_id res chain seq x y z
N MET A 1 -0.21 -1.40 21.74
CA MET A 1 -1.29 -0.43 21.51
C MET A 1 -1.20 -0.07 20.04
N THR A 2 -2.12 -0.59 19.23
CA THR A 2 -2.22 -0.34 17.79
C THR A 2 -3.23 0.78 17.54
N GLY A 3 -2.98 1.62 16.53
CA GLY A 3 -3.80 2.78 16.25
C GLY A 3 -3.09 3.84 15.39
N TYR A 4 -3.63 5.07 15.42
CA TYR A 4 -3.14 6.16 14.59
C TYR A 4 -1.81 6.71 15.10
N THR A 5 -0.84 6.86 14.21
CA THR A 5 0.41 7.58 14.50
C THR A 5 0.82 8.44 13.31
N SER A 6 1.54 9.53 13.60
CA SER A 6 2.10 10.40 12.58
C SER A 6 3.44 10.96 13.04
N GLY A 7 4.30 11.31 12.10
CA GLY A 7 5.62 11.86 12.39
C GLY A 7 6.45 11.98 11.12
N ALA A 8 7.76 12.13 11.28
CA ALA A 8 8.73 12.09 10.18
C ALA A 8 9.82 11.07 10.51
N LYS A 9 10.06 10.14 9.60
CA LYS A 9 11.07 9.08 9.70
C LYS A 9 11.59 8.72 8.31
N ILE A 10 12.71 8.03 8.24
CA ILE A 10 13.16 7.40 6.99
C ILE A 10 12.30 6.16 6.68
N LEU A 11 12.27 5.73 5.41
CA LEU A 11 11.39 4.63 4.98
C LEU A 11 11.66 3.31 5.73
N ALA A 12 12.93 2.99 5.98
CA ALA A 12 13.30 1.77 6.71
C ALA A 12 12.68 1.72 8.13
N ASP A 13 12.67 2.85 8.84
CA ASP A 13 12.13 2.92 10.19
C ASP A 13 10.59 2.87 10.18
N ILE A 14 9.95 3.44 9.15
CA ILE A 14 8.50 3.33 8.94
C ILE A 14 8.10 1.87 8.70
N ILE A 15 8.87 1.14 7.87
CA ILE A 15 8.66 -0.29 7.61
C ILE A 15 8.78 -1.08 8.93
N ASP A 16 9.80 -0.78 9.73
CA ASP A 16 10.02 -1.44 11.02
C ASP A 16 8.86 -1.20 11.99
N ASP A 17 8.42 0.06 12.12
CA ASP A 17 7.29 0.39 12.98
C ASP A 17 6.00 -0.32 12.54
N ILE A 18 5.69 -0.35 11.24
CA ILE A 18 4.49 -1.04 10.71
C ILE A 18 4.55 -2.52 11.07
N ALA A 19 5.70 -3.17 10.83
CA ALA A 19 5.87 -4.58 11.13
C ALA A 19 5.70 -4.88 12.62
N ASN A 20 6.37 -4.10 13.48
CA ASN A 20 6.30 -4.28 14.94
C ASN A 20 4.89 -4.01 15.47
N GLU A 21 4.21 -2.99 14.95
CA GLU A 21 2.83 -2.67 15.36
C GLU A 21 1.84 -3.77 14.93
N LEU A 22 1.96 -4.31 13.71
CA LEU A 22 1.12 -5.43 13.25
C LEU A 22 1.28 -6.67 14.14
N ILE A 23 2.52 -7.03 14.45
CA ILE A 23 2.84 -8.16 15.35
C ILE A 23 2.27 -7.92 16.75
N ALA A 24 2.24 -6.67 17.21
CA ALA A 24 1.69 -6.30 18.52
C ALA A 24 0.16 -6.17 18.57
N THR A 25 -0.56 -6.44 17.47
CA THR A 25 -2.03 -6.39 17.43
C THR A 25 -2.69 -7.46 18.29
N ALA A 26 -3.91 -7.19 18.79
CA ALA A 26 -4.60 -8.02 19.77
C ALA A 26 -5.11 -9.39 19.25
N GLY A 27 -4.83 -9.76 18.01
CA GLY A 27 -5.24 -11.05 17.43
C GLY A 27 -4.17 -12.13 17.41
N GLY A 28 -2.89 -11.76 17.53
CA GLY A 28 -1.77 -12.71 17.36
C GLY A 28 -1.71 -13.36 15.98
N TYR A 29 -2.38 -12.79 14.98
CA TYR A 29 -2.43 -13.33 13.62
C TYR A 29 -1.18 -12.98 12.81
N TRP A 30 -0.50 -11.89 13.18
CA TRP A 30 0.71 -11.40 12.53
C TRP A 30 1.95 -11.85 13.30
N ALA A 31 2.94 -12.35 12.58
CA ALA A 31 4.24 -12.72 13.12
C ALA A 31 5.36 -12.34 12.14
N ASP A 32 6.57 -12.10 12.65
CA ASP A 32 7.76 -12.06 11.80
C ASP A 32 7.98 -13.43 11.19
N ARG A 33 8.32 -13.48 9.88
CA ARG A 33 8.66 -14.74 9.22
C ARG A 33 9.80 -15.46 9.94
N GLU A 34 10.81 -14.75 10.42
CA GLU A 34 11.94 -15.36 11.13
C GLU A 34 11.57 -15.95 12.50
N SER A 35 10.43 -15.55 13.08
CA SER A 35 9.97 -16.03 14.39
C SER A 35 9.12 -17.31 14.34
N ILE A 36 8.74 -17.75 13.14
CA ILE A 36 7.87 -18.91 12.96
C ILE A 36 8.66 -20.09 12.39
N THR A 37 8.48 -21.27 12.97
CA THR A 37 8.89 -22.51 12.31
C THR A 37 7.80 -22.92 11.34
N ILE A 38 8.13 -23.08 10.06
CA ILE A 38 7.27 -23.78 9.11
C ILE A 38 7.63 -25.27 9.21
N PRO A 39 6.67 -26.17 9.50
CA PRO A 39 6.93 -27.61 9.51
C PRO A 39 7.66 -28.02 8.22
N ASP A 40 8.62 -28.93 8.36
CA ASP A 40 9.43 -29.53 7.28
C ASP A 40 10.67 -28.77 6.78
N VAL A 41 11.12 -27.69 7.45
CA VAL A 41 12.44 -27.08 7.17
C VAL A 41 13.21 -26.70 8.44
N LEU A 42 14.52 -26.99 8.44
CA LEU A 42 15.49 -26.48 9.43
C LEU A 42 15.62 -24.96 9.25
N ASP A 43 14.87 -24.18 10.02
CA ASP A 43 14.92 -22.71 9.96
C ASP A 43 15.95 -22.20 10.97
N ALA A 44 17.16 -21.90 10.51
CA ALA A 44 18.03 -20.96 11.20
C ALA A 44 17.75 -19.61 10.55
N GLY A 45 17.08 -18.70 11.29
CA GLY A 45 16.73 -17.37 10.80
C GLY A 45 17.90 -16.75 10.06
N THR A 46 17.70 -16.41 8.79
CA THR A 46 18.76 -16.00 7.87
C THR A 46 19.34 -14.62 8.23
N GLY A 47 18.68 -13.87 9.12
CA GLY A 47 18.98 -12.48 9.45
C GLY A 47 18.73 -11.53 8.27
N LYS A 48 18.03 -12.02 7.24
CA LYS A 48 17.81 -11.34 5.97
C LYS A 48 16.64 -10.37 6.04
N TRP A 49 15.67 -10.61 6.91
CA TRP A 49 14.45 -9.81 7.04
C TRP A 49 14.57 -8.79 8.16
N THR A 50 15.59 -7.96 8.05
CA THR A 50 15.90 -6.89 9.01
C THR A 50 15.95 -5.51 8.35
N THR A 51 15.70 -4.48 9.14
CA THR A 51 15.87 -3.07 8.78
C THR A 51 17.19 -2.48 9.30
N ALA A 52 18.01 -3.29 9.99
CA ALA A 52 19.27 -2.84 10.60
C ALA A 52 20.26 -2.28 9.57
N ASN A 53 20.32 -2.88 8.38
CA ASN A 53 21.14 -2.37 7.28
C ASN A 53 20.28 -1.53 6.32
N LYS A 54 20.41 -0.21 6.41
CA LYS A 54 19.64 0.77 5.62
C LYS A 54 20.27 1.10 4.27
N THR A 55 21.44 0.54 3.97
CA THR A 55 22.16 0.78 2.71
C THR A 55 21.61 -0.08 1.58
N ALA A 56 21.63 0.44 0.36
CA ALA A 56 21.09 -0.26 -0.83
C ALA A 56 19.66 -0.80 -0.58
N ASN A 57 19.33 -1.99 -1.08
CA ASN A 57 17.99 -2.59 -0.94
C ASN A 57 17.91 -3.58 0.24
N ASN A 58 18.68 -3.34 1.31
CA ASN A 58 18.84 -4.32 2.40
C ASN A 58 17.80 -4.19 3.51
N ALA A 59 17.19 -3.01 3.71
CA ALA A 59 16.21 -2.83 4.77
C ALA A 59 14.85 -3.40 4.35
N LYS A 60 14.43 -4.47 5.02
CA LYS A 60 13.19 -5.17 4.69
C LYS A 60 12.63 -5.95 5.87
N ARG A 61 11.32 -6.17 5.87
CA ARG A 61 10.61 -7.05 6.81
C ARG A 61 9.76 -8.04 6.03
N CYS A 62 9.61 -9.24 6.57
CA CYS A 62 8.64 -10.21 6.07
C CYS A 62 7.72 -10.61 7.22
N LEU A 63 6.43 -10.39 7.01
CA LEU A 63 5.36 -10.72 7.93
C LEU A 63 4.57 -11.89 7.40
N VAL A 64 4.07 -12.70 8.32
CA VAL A 64 3.12 -13.77 8.04
C VAL A 64 1.86 -13.52 8.80
N HIS A 65 0.73 -13.49 8.08
CA HIS A 65 -0.60 -13.46 8.66
C HIS A 65 -1.23 -14.85 8.60
N ARG A 66 -1.75 -15.33 9.73
CA ARG A 66 -2.46 -16.63 9.85
C ARG A 66 -3.79 -16.44 10.56
N LYS A 67 -4.90 -16.58 9.82
CA LYS A 67 -6.25 -16.52 10.38
C LYS A 67 -7.21 -17.34 9.52
N GLY A 68 -8.14 -18.06 10.14
CA GLY A 68 -9.19 -18.80 9.43
C GLY A 68 -8.69 -19.83 8.41
N GLY A 69 -7.51 -20.44 8.65
CA GLY A 69 -6.88 -21.39 7.72
C GLY A 69 -6.16 -20.75 6.52
N ILE A 70 -6.18 -19.42 6.40
CA ILE A 70 -5.45 -18.67 5.38
C ILE A 70 -4.06 -18.31 5.94
N THR A 71 -3.02 -18.60 5.17
CA THR A 71 -1.66 -18.10 5.40
C THR A 71 -1.29 -17.13 4.30
N GLN A 72 -0.83 -15.94 4.67
CA GLN A 72 -0.41 -14.90 3.74
C GLN A 72 0.95 -14.35 4.18
N PHE A 73 1.94 -14.43 3.29
CA PHE A 73 3.23 -13.76 3.44
C PHE A 73 3.15 -12.39 2.79
N ILE A 74 3.68 -11.38 3.48
CA ILE A 74 3.77 -10.00 3.02
C ILE A 74 5.17 -9.48 3.32
N THR A 75 5.86 -9.01 2.30
CA THR A 75 7.15 -8.32 2.47
C THR A 75 6.96 -6.82 2.37
N LEU A 76 7.73 -6.06 3.15
CA LEU A 76 7.84 -4.61 3.06
C LEU A 76 9.32 -4.28 2.88
N GLU A 77 9.66 -3.63 1.77
CA GLU A 77 11.06 -3.49 1.35
C GLU A 77 11.38 -2.05 0.97
N HIS A 78 12.45 -1.55 1.59
CA HIS A 78 13.07 -0.27 1.26
C HIS A 78 13.94 -0.44 0.02
N ILE A 79 13.57 0.26 -1.05
CA ILE A 79 14.30 0.28 -2.32
C ILE A 79 15.06 1.59 -2.44
N ASN A 80 16.39 1.51 -2.42
CA ASN A 80 17.30 2.66 -2.38
C ASN A 80 18.46 2.57 -3.38
N ASN A 81 18.66 1.45 -4.09
CA ASN A 81 19.57 1.40 -5.22
C ASN A 81 18.76 1.35 -6.51
N PRO A 82 18.84 2.36 -7.40
CA PRO A 82 18.02 2.42 -8.60
C PRO A 82 18.45 1.45 -9.71
N GLN A 83 19.62 0.80 -9.59
CA GLN A 83 20.20 0.01 -10.67
C GLN A 83 19.18 -1.05 -11.17
N ASN A 84 18.65 -0.79 -12.38
CA ASN A 84 17.74 -1.63 -13.18
C ASN A 84 16.22 -1.48 -12.98
N PHE A 85 15.71 -0.44 -12.29
CA PHE A 85 14.27 -0.31 -12.02
C PHE A 85 13.55 0.62 -12.97
N TYR A 86 13.19 0.12 -14.15
CA TYR A 86 12.45 0.85 -15.18
C TYR A 86 10.97 1.01 -14.82
N TYR A 87 10.50 2.25 -14.70
CA TYR A 87 9.08 2.55 -14.60
C TYR A 87 8.71 3.73 -15.52
N GLY A 88 8.33 3.45 -16.77
CA GLY A 88 7.92 4.49 -17.73
C GLY A 88 7.60 3.96 -19.13
N ASN A 89 6.84 4.76 -19.90
CA ASN A 89 6.36 4.43 -21.25
C ASN A 89 7.51 4.37 -22.27
N GLN A 90 7.70 3.18 -22.86
CA GLN A 90 8.39 2.77 -24.10
C GLN A 90 9.73 3.37 -24.55
N ASN A 91 10.33 4.40 -23.92
CA ASN A 91 11.66 4.90 -24.35
C ASN A 91 12.45 5.65 -23.26
N TRP A 92 11.95 5.74 -22.04
CA TRP A 92 12.56 6.59 -21.00
C TRP A 92 13.08 5.78 -19.81
N TRP A 93 14.37 5.97 -19.49
CA TRP A 93 15.08 5.33 -18.37
C TRP A 93 14.69 6.02 -17.05
N TYR A 94 13.46 5.80 -16.59
CA TYR A 94 13.01 6.26 -15.27
C TYR A 94 13.37 5.26 -14.21
N TYR A 95 13.99 5.75 -13.13
CA TYR A 95 14.41 4.94 -11.99
C TYR A 95 13.66 5.38 -10.75
N GLY A 96 13.06 4.41 -10.05
CA GLY A 96 12.33 4.64 -8.81
C GLY A 96 13.11 4.18 -7.58
N LYS A 97 12.93 4.91 -6.48
CA LYS A 97 13.27 4.50 -5.11
C LYS A 97 12.02 4.69 -4.25
N GLY A 98 11.78 3.81 -3.28
CA GLY A 98 10.52 3.80 -2.55
C GLY A 98 10.26 2.49 -1.83
N ILE A 99 8.99 2.13 -1.71
CA ILE A 99 8.56 0.92 -1.02
C ILE A 99 8.12 -0.14 -2.02
N ARG A 100 8.62 -1.37 -1.84
CA ARG A 100 8.12 -2.55 -2.53
C ARG A 100 7.36 -3.43 -1.54
N ILE A 101 6.22 -3.93 -1.97
CA ILE A 101 5.46 -4.98 -1.30
C ILE A 101 5.43 -6.20 -2.18
N ARG A 102 5.75 -7.37 -1.62
CA ARG A 102 5.43 -8.65 -2.25
C ARG A 102 4.45 -9.42 -1.38
N THR A 103 3.56 -10.17 -2.03
CA THR A 103 2.57 -11.01 -1.38
C THR A 103 2.62 -12.39 -1.97
N SER A 104 2.56 -13.40 -1.11
CA SER A 104 2.51 -14.81 -1.52
C SER A 104 1.71 -15.64 -0.52
N ILE A 105 1.07 -16.71 -1.00
CA ILE A 105 0.38 -17.69 -0.15
C ILE A 105 1.31 -18.82 0.33
N SER A 106 2.55 -18.82 -0.16
CA SER A 106 3.59 -19.81 0.14
C SER A 106 4.97 -19.14 0.28
N TRP A 107 5.93 -19.86 0.84
CA TRP A 107 7.29 -19.37 1.08
C TRP A 107 8.31 -20.38 0.60
N ASP A 108 9.34 -19.93 -0.12
CA ASP A 108 10.48 -20.75 -0.46
C ASP A 108 11.50 -20.70 0.67
N ASN A 109 11.51 -21.75 1.48
CA ASN A 109 12.42 -21.85 2.62
C ASN A 109 13.90 -22.08 2.22
N ALA A 110 14.19 -22.51 0.99
CA ALA A 110 15.56 -22.74 0.54
C ALA A 110 16.25 -21.41 0.17
N THR A 111 15.51 -20.50 -0.46
CA THR A 111 16.01 -19.17 -0.84
C THR A 111 15.66 -18.08 0.17
N ASP A 112 14.77 -18.40 1.12
CA ASP A 112 14.17 -17.49 2.07
C ASP A 112 13.60 -16.24 1.37
N GLU A 113 12.75 -16.50 0.38
CA GLU A 113 12.06 -15.51 -0.44
C GLU A 113 10.63 -15.99 -0.75
N PRO A 114 9.72 -15.08 -1.16
CA PRO A 114 8.51 -15.49 -1.85
C PRO A 114 8.87 -16.28 -3.13
N PRO A 115 8.13 -17.37 -3.45
CA PRO A 115 8.32 -18.14 -4.68
C PRO A 115 7.98 -17.33 -5.93
N VAL A 116 8.42 -17.78 -7.10
CA VAL A 116 8.36 -17.04 -8.38
C VAL A 116 6.97 -16.55 -8.81
N ASP A 117 5.89 -17.09 -8.26
CA ASP A 117 4.51 -16.72 -8.50
C ASP A 117 3.97 -15.64 -7.54
N PHE A 118 4.83 -15.02 -6.73
CA PHE A 118 4.47 -13.88 -5.90
C PHE A 118 3.86 -12.74 -6.72
N GLN A 119 2.96 -11.99 -6.09
CA GLN A 119 2.45 -10.73 -6.62
C GLN A 119 3.19 -9.58 -5.94
N SER A 120 3.49 -8.51 -6.68
CA SER A 120 4.31 -7.40 -6.17
C SER A 120 3.72 -6.05 -6.50
N ASN A 121 3.97 -5.05 -5.68
CA ASN A 121 3.71 -3.66 -5.96
C ASN A 121 4.95 -2.85 -5.60
N PHE A 122 5.43 -2.03 -6.54
CA PHE A 122 6.48 -1.06 -6.26
C PHE A 122 5.91 0.35 -6.34
N LEU A 123 5.91 1.05 -5.21
CA LEU A 123 5.41 2.41 -5.08
C LEU A 123 6.60 3.37 -4.90
N PRO A 124 7.03 4.04 -5.99
CA PRO A 124 8.12 5.00 -5.91
C PRO A 124 7.69 6.19 -5.04
N ILE A 125 8.59 6.62 -4.15
CA ILE A 125 8.50 7.89 -3.41
C ILE A 125 9.38 8.94 -4.10
N GLU A 126 10.44 8.49 -4.74
CA GLU A 126 11.35 9.26 -5.59
C GLU A 126 11.41 8.58 -6.97
N SER A 127 11.26 9.35 -8.05
CA SER A 127 11.37 8.82 -9.42
C SER A 127 11.99 9.82 -10.37
N GLY A 128 13.14 9.50 -10.96
CA GLY A 128 13.87 10.42 -11.85
C GLY A 128 14.26 9.81 -13.19
N TYR A 129 14.37 10.65 -14.22
CA TYR A 129 14.89 10.28 -15.54
C TYR A 129 16.42 10.19 -15.52
N ASN A 130 17.00 9.13 -16.07
CA ASN A 130 18.45 8.87 -16.10
C ASN A 130 19.13 8.78 -14.71
N GLY A 131 18.34 8.43 -13.70
CA GLY A 131 18.80 8.17 -12.33
C GLY A 131 18.07 9.04 -11.32
N ASN A 132 18.27 8.75 -10.04
CA ASN A 132 17.78 9.56 -8.94
C ASN A 132 18.86 9.69 -7.86
N GLY A 133 19.15 10.93 -7.48
CA GLY A 133 20.22 11.27 -6.53
C GLY A 133 19.81 11.13 -5.07
N VAL A 134 18.52 11.06 -4.76
CA VAL A 134 18.02 11.06 -3.38
C VAL A 134 18.30 9.72 -2.71
N ASP A 135 18.88 9.75 -1.53
CA ASP A 135 19.15 8.58 -0.71
C ASP A 135 17.97 8.33 0.25
N MET A 136 17.17 7.30 -0.01
CA MET A 136 16.03 6.89 0.82
C MET A 136 16.46 6.43 2.23
N ALA A 137 17.74 6.08 2.43
CA ALA A 137 18.26 5.76 3.75
C ALA A 137 18.35 6.99 4.67
N THR A 138 18.31 8.20 4.10
CA THR A 138 18.40 9.46 4.84
C THR A 138 17.22 10.40 4.60
N LEU A 139 16.46 10.22 3.51
CA LEU A 139 15.28 11.01 3.19
C LEU A 139 14.22 10.88 4.28
N GLN A 140 13.90 12.00 4.92
CA GLN A 140 12.79 12.08 5.84
C GLN A 140 11.45 12.04 5.10
N ILE A 141 10.52 11.26 5.63
CA ILE A 141 9.19 11.08 5.10
C ILE A 141 8.21 11.38 6.22
N THR A 142 7.43 12.45 6.04
CA THR A 142 6.30 12.74 6.90
C THR A 142 5.19 11.72 6.62
N TYR A 143 4.71 11.03 7.64
CA TYR A 143 3.71 9.97 7.50
C TYR A 143 2.51 10.18 8.44
N PHE A 144 1.39 9.62 8.01
CA PHE A 144 0.15 9.46 8.75
C PHE A 144 -0.29 8.02 8.54
N LYS A 145 -0.26 7.19 9.58
CA LYS A 145 -0.57 5.76 9.46
C LYS A 145 -1.54 5.29 10.53
N TRP A 146 -2.25 4.22 10.20
CA TRP A 146 -3.02 3.42 11.12
C TRP A 146 -2.63 1.96 10.96
N VAL A 147 -2.51 1.26 12.08
CA VAL A 147 -2.27 -0.18 12.13
C VAL A 147 -3.26 -0.81 13.11
N ASP A 148 -3.86 -1.93 12.74
CA ASP A 148 -4.66 -2.81 13.60
C ASP A 148 -4.57 -4.27 13.14
N GLU A 149 -5.32 -5.19 13.77
CA GLU A 149 -5.28 -6.61 13.43
C GLU A 149 -5.69 -6.92 11.99
N THR A 150 -6.44 -6.03 11.33
CA THR A 150 -6.87 -6.18 9.93
C THR A 150 -5.78 -5.74 8.95
N GLY A 151 -4.80 -4.94 9.38
CA GLY A 151 -3.69 -4.53 8.54
C GLY A 151 -3.26 -3.09 8.80
N PHE A 152 -2.84 -2.39 7.74
CA PHE A 152 -2.37 -1.00 7.85
C PHE A 152 -2.77 -0.15 6.66
N VAL A 153 -2.86 1.16 6.91
CA VAL A 153 -2.85 2.20 5.87
C VAL A 153 -1.84 3.26 6.24
N ILE A 154 -1.11 3.76 5.25
CA ILE A 154 -0.18 4.87 5.39
C ILE A 154 -0.38 5.86 4.24
N MET A 155 -0.47 7.13 4.59
CA MET A 155 -0.22 8.23 3.68
C MET A 155 1.12 8.87 4.04
N ALA A 156 1.96 9.10 3.03
CA ALA A 156 3.32 9.58 3.25
C ALA A 156 3.71 10.64 2.22
N LYS A 157 4.50 11.62 2.69
CA LYS A 157 5.05 12.71 1.90
C LYS A 157 6.56 12.85 2.19
N PRO A 158 7.43 12.70 1.19
CA PRO A 158 8.86 12.97 1.36
C PRO A 158 9.14 14.47 1.56
N GLU A 159 10.19 14.80 2.30
CA GLU A 159 10.72 16.16 2.40
C GLU A 159 11.33 16.62 1.06
N PRO A 160 11.20 17.90 0.67
CA PRO A 160 11.71 18.41 -0.61
C PRO A 160 13.24 18.25 -0.73
N THR A 161 13.71 17.71 -1.86
CA THR A 161 15.14 17.60 -2.20
C THR A 161 15.59 18.53 -3.32
N GLY A 162 14.65 19.28 -3.91
CA GLY A 162 14.94 20.29 -4.93
C GLY A 162 15.18 19.76 -6.35
N ASN A 163 14.94 18.47 -6.60
CA ASN A 163 15.18 17.82 -7.89
C ASN A 163 13.91 17.55 -8.72
N GLY A 164 12.70 17.78 -8.21
CA GLY A 164 11.47 17.72 -9.02
C GLY A 164 10.86 16.33 -9.21
N TYR A 165 11.23 15.34 -8.39
CA TYR A 165 10.99 13.92 -8.65
C TYR A 165 10.30 13.14 -7.52
N GLN A 166 9.91 13.83 -6.45
CA GLN A 166 9.36 13.26 -5.24
C GLN A 166 7.83 13.31 -5.22
N GLN A 167 7.23 12.17 -4.85
CA GLN A 167 5.78 11.99 -4.81
C GLN A 167 5.27 11.61 -3.43
N SER A 168 4.06 12.08 -3.11
CA SER A 168 3.31 11.55 -1.99
C SER A 168 2.64 10.25 -2.38
N VAL A 169 2.46 9.39 -1.39
CA VAL A 169 1.96 8.03 -1.60
C VAL A 169 0.89 7.69 -0.58
N LEU A 170 -0.05 6.85 -1.00
CA LEU A 170 -0.94 6.10 -0.13
C LEU A 170 -0.68 4.62 -0.38
N LEU A 171 -0.56 3.86 0.70
CA LEU A 171 -0.42 2.42 0.66
C LEU A 171 -1.29 1.79 1.74
N CYS A 172 -2.04 0.77 1.39
CA CYS A 172 -2.91 0.03 2.29
C CYS A 172 -2.74 -1.46 2.08
N VAL A 173 -2.69 -2.21 3.17
CA VAL A 173 -2.85 -3.66 3.20
C VAL A 173 -3.97 -3.94 4.19
N GLU A 174 -5.07 -4.53 3.72
CA GLU A 174 -6.23 -4.84 4.58
C GLU A 174 -6.67 -6.29 4.37
N HIS A 175 -6.91 -7.00 5.46
CA HIS A 175 -7.54 -8.31 5.55
C HIS A 175 -9.00 -8.16 5.97
N ALA A 176 -9.91 -8.75 5.22
CA ALA A 176 -11.30 -8.86 5.62
C ALA A 176 -11.58 -10.17 6.37
N ASP A 177 -12.11 -10.05 7.58
CA ASP A 177 -12.52 -11.21 8.39
C ASP A 177 -13.68 -11.99 7.78
N THR A 178 -14.57 -11.28 7.09
CA THR A 178 -15.74 -11.83 6.42
C THR A 178 -15.77 -11.35 4.99
N VAL A 179 -16.05 -12.29 4.08
CA VAL A 179 -16.31 -12.01 2.66
C VAL A 179 -17.72 -12.45 2.31
N GLU A 180 -18.31 -11.80 1.31
CA GLU A 180 -19.67 -12.07 0.85
C GLU A 180 -19.83 -13.51 0.34
N TYR A 181 -18.81 -14.04 -0.32
CA TYR A 181 -18.78 -15.41 -0.84
C TYR A 181 -17.34 -15.94 -0.86
N SER A 182 -17.21 -17.26 -0.76
CA SER A 182 -15.90 -17.92 -0.88
C SER A 182 -15.39 -17.82 -2.31
N THR A 183 -14.16 -17.33 -2.47
CA THR A 183 -13.46 -17.28 -3.76
C THR A 183 -12.39 -18.36 -3.88
N GLY A 184 -12.10 -19.09 -2.80
CA GLY A 184 -10.92 -19.98 -2.72
C GLY A 184 -9.59 -19.23 -2.75
N THR A 185 -9.60 -17.90 -2.63
CA THR A 185 -8.40 -17.04 -2.66
C THR A 185 -8.27 -16.24 -1.36
N SER A 186 -7.19 -15.46 -1.22
CA SER A 186 -6.91 -14.65 -0.03
C SER A 186 -8.02 -13.64 0.28
N ASN A 187 -8.21 -13.22 1.53
CA ASN A 187 -9.09 -12.10 1.91
C ASN A 187 -8.34 -10.76 2.04
N PHE A 188 -7.13 -10.67 1.47
CA PHE A 188 -6.30 -9.48 1.51
C PHE A 188 -6.48 -8.56 0.31
N ILE A 189 -6.43 -7.25 0.51
CA ILE A 189 -6.23 -6.26 -0.55
C ILE A 189 -4.94 -5.51 -0.26
N VAL A 190 -4.10 -5.34 -1.28
CA VAL A 190 -3.08 -4.30 -1.31
C VAL A 190 -3.59 -3.19 -2.23
N PHE A 191 -3.69 -1.98 -1.71
CA PHE A 191 -4.03 -0.81 -2.51
C PHE A 191 -2.90 0.21 -2.43
N SER A 192 -2.55 0.84 -3.54
CA SER A 192 -1.62 1.96 -3.54
C SER A 192 -1.95 3.03 -4.55
N GLN A 193 -1.53 4.26 -4.24
CA GLN A 193 -1.64 5.39 -5.12
C GLN A 193 -0.51 6.39 -4.90
N GLY A 194 0.00 6.98 -5.98
CA GLY A 194 0.90 8.14 -5.96
C GLY A 194 0.25 9.34 -6.66
N ASN A 195 0.74 10.55 -6.39
CA ASN A 195 0.23 11.79 -6.99
C ASN A 195 1.16 12.45 -8.02
N MET A 196 2.16 11.73 -8.52
CA MET A 196 2.95 12.19 -9.67
C MET A 196 2.60 11.43 -10.94
N TRP A 197 2.67 12.17 -12.06
CA TRP A 197 2.41 11.70 -13.43
C TRP A 197 3.27 10.48 -13.81
N SER A 198 4.48 10.35 -13.26
CA SER A 198 5.42 9.26 -13.53
C SER A 198 5.03 7.92 -12.91
N ALA A 199 4.03 7.87 -12.02
CA ALA A 199 3.63 6.65 -11.32
C ALA A 199 2.62 5.79 -12.09
N LEU A 200 2.15 6.24 -13.24
CA LEU A 200 1.15 5.56 -14.05
C LEU A 200 1.79 5.20 -15.40
N TYR A 201 2.09 3.90 -15.60
CA TYR A 201 2.32 3.17 -16.87
C TYR A 201 3.68 2.42 -16.94
N ASP A 202 3.77 1.09 -16.70
CA ASP A 202 3.54 -0.04 -17.62
C ASP A 202 4.55 -0.12 -18.80
N GLY A 203 5.37 -1.16 -19.00
CA GLY A 203 5.21 -2.58 -18.72
C GLY A 203 5.70 -3.41 -19.92
N ASN A 204 6.76 -2.94 -20.57
CA ASN A 204 7.27 -3.54 -21.81
C ASN A 204 8.68 -4.17 -21.65
N TRP A 205 9.42 -3.91 -20.56
CA TRP A 205 10.80 -4.38 -20.44
C TRP A 205 11.18 -4.69 -18.99
N GLY A 206 11.21 -5.98 -18.63
CA GLY A 206 11.81 -6.47 -17.38
C GLY A 206 10.88 -7.18 -16.39
N PRO A 207 11.47 -7.91 -15.41
CA PRO A 207 10.75 -8.78 -14.48
C PRO A 207 9.62 -8.06 -13.73
N ASN A 208 8.52 -8.79 -13.56
CA ASN A 208 7.18 -8.33 -13.19
C ASN A 208 7.07 -7.59 -11.84
N GLU A 209 8.12 -7.59 -11.02
CA GLU A 209 8.06 -7.17 -9.61
C GLU A 209 8.21 -5.66 -9.36
N TRP A 210 8.70 -4.90 -10.33
CA TRP A 210 9.03 -3.47 -10.21
C TRP A 210 7.94 -2.52 -10.70
N ARG A 211 6.70 -3.01 -10.81
CA ARG A 211 5.57 -2.24 -11.31
C ARG A 211 4.77 -1.66 -10.14
N ASN A 212 4.45 -0.38 -10.22
CA ASN A 212 3.37 0.17 -9.42
C ASN A 212 2.05 -0.46 -9.86
N ARG A 213 1.43 -1.17 -8.93
CA ARG A 213 0.13 -1.79 -9.06
C ARG A 213 -0.79 -1.13 -8.08
N CYS A 214 -1.82 -0.46 -8.58
CA CYS A 214 -2.76 0.18 -7.69
C CYS A 214 -3.50 -0.84 -6.83
N ILE A 215 -3.70 -2.07 -7.32
CA ILE A 215 -4.42 -3.13 -6.61
C ILE A 215 -3.72 -4.48 -6.77
N ILE A 216 -3.61 -5.21 -5.65
CA ILE A 216 -3.31 -6.65 -5.60
C ILE A 216 -4.33 -7.33 -4.70
N ARG A 217 -4.93 -8.41 -5.21
CA ARG A 217 -5.69 -9.39 -4.44
C ARG A 217 -4.89 -10.69 -4.45
N PRO A 218 -4.15 -11.00 -3.37
CA PRO A 218 -3.25 -12.15 -3.32
C PRO A 218 -3.88 -13.45 -3.79
N GLY A 219 -3.26 -14.09 -4.79
CA GLY A 219 -3.75 -15.34 -5.38
C GLY A 219 -4.99 -15.22 -6.26
N SER A 220 -5.54 -14.01 -6.46
CA SER A 220 -6.68 -13.77 -7.35
C SER A 220 -6.28 -12.94 -8.58
N TYR A 221 -5.86 -11.69 -8.38
CA TYR A 221 -5.45 -10.82 -9.49
C TYR A 221 -4.57 -9.65 -9.00
N GLN A 222 -3.99 -8.96 -9.97
CA GLN A 222 -3.22 -7.74 -9.76
C GLN A 222 -3.51 -6.78 -10.92
N TYR A 223 -3.58 -5.48 -10.65
CA TYR A 223 -3.88 -4.46 -11.65
C TYR A 223 -2.95 -3.22 -11.52
N PRO A 224 -2.41 -2.70 -12.65
CA PRO A 224 -2.52 -3.26 -14.00
C PRO A 224 -1.77 -4.59 -14.13
N ASN A 225 -2.21 -5.41 -15.07
CA ASN A 225 -1.50 -6.62 -15.50
C ASN A 225 -0.94 -6.42 -16.91
N HIS A 226 -0.20 -7.42 -17.42
CA HIS A 226 0.42 -7.33 -18.74
C HIS A 226 -0.58 -7.24 -19.91
N GLY A 227 -1.87 -7.55 -19.72
CA GLY A 227 -2.90 -7.39 -20.75
C GLY A 227 -3.67 -6.07 -20.66
N SER A 228 -3.76 -5.47 -19.47
CA SER A 228 -4.50 -4.22 -19.19
C SER A 228 -3.62 -2.98 -19.16
N TRP A 229 -2.37 -3.16 -19.56
CA TRP A 229 -1.27 -2.24 -19.45
C TRP A 229 -1.65 -0.91 -20.14
N SER A 230 -2.05 -0.99 -21.41
CA SER A 230 -2.38 0.15 -22.25
C SER A 230 -3.63 0.95 -21.90
N ASN A 231 -4.43 0.46 -20.96
CA ASN A 231 -5.73 1.04 -20.61
C ASN A 231 -5.88 1.20 -19.09
N TYR A 232 -4.80 1.59 -18.40
CA TYR A 232 -4.85 1.82 -16.96
C TYR A 232 -5.91 2.88 -16.59
N THR A 233 -6.97 2.46 -15.91
CA THR A 233 -7.96 3.35 -15.31
C THR A 233 -8.31 2.85 -13.91
N PHE A 234 -8.44 3.77 -12.94
CA PHE A 234 -8.86 3.42 -11.58
C PHE A 234 -10.29 2.85 -11.54
N GLN A 235 -11.13 3.18 -12.53
CA GLN A 235 -12.52 2.74 -12.59
C GLN A 235 -12.68 1.23 -12.83
N ASN A 236 -11.67 0.56 -13.38
CA ASN A 236 -11.71 -0.88 -13.70
C ASN A 236 -10.67 -1.68 -12.92
N ALA A 237 -10.13 -1.15 -11.83
CA ALA A 237 -9.00 -1.75 -11.15
C ALA A 237 -9.39 -2.87 -10.14
N GLY A 238 -10.69 -3.14 -9.98
CA GLY A 238 -11.22 -4.16 -9.06
C GLY A 238 -11.50 -3.65 -7.64
N VAL A 239 -11.44 -2.34 -7.43
CA VAL A 239 -12.05 -1.64 -6.29
C VAL A 239 -12.96 -0.54 -6.82
N SER A 240 -14.19 -0.51 -6.32
CA SER A 240 -15.18 0.50 -6.70
C SER A 240 -15.25 1.60 -5.65
N PHE A 241 -14.90 2.81 -6.06
CA PHE A 241 -15.00 4.04 -5.27
C PHE A 241 -16.28 4.80 -5.63
N ILE A 242 -17.44 4.19 -5.39
CA ILE A 242 -18.77 4.80 -5.62
C ILE A 242 -18.90 6.07 -4.73
N PRO A 243 -19.50 7.21 -5.14
CA PRO A 243 -20.13 7.55 -6.43
C PRO A 243 -19.41 8.62 -7.29
N THR A 244 -18.95 8.21 -8.48
CA THR A 244 -18.57 9.04 -9.66
C THR A 244 -17.32 9.94 -9.52
N SER A 245 -16.77 10.35 -10.67
CA SER A 245 -15.54 11.15 -10.83
C SER A 245 -15.52 12.53 -10.13
N SER A 246 -16.58 12.90 -9.44
CA SER A 246 -16.77 14.26 -8.92
C SER A 246 -17.26 14.34 -7.47
N TYR A 247 -17.74 13.24 -6.86
CA TYR A 247 -18.37 13.30 -5.53
C TYR A 247 -18.05 12.07 -4.67
N TYR A 248 -16.85 12.04 -4.08
CA TYR A 248 -16.55 11.14 -2.96
C TYR A 248 -17.22 11.63 -1.67
N ALA A 249 -16.78 11.19 -0.48
CA ALA A 249 -17.34 11.65 0.78
C ALA A 249 -17.55 13.18 0.80
N PHE A 250 -18.73 13.64 1.23
CA PHE A 250 -19.14 15.05 1.19
C PHE A 250 -20.00 15.42 2.40
N LYS A 251 -20.00 16.71 2.78
CA LYS A 251 -20.83 17.23 3.86
C LYS A 251 -22.14 17.79 3.32
N SER A 252 -23.27 17.29 3.83
CA SER A 252 -24.60 17.77 3.47
C SER A 252 -24.86 19.16 4.05
N VAL A 253 -25.36 20.07 3.22
CA VAL A 253 -25.78 21.42 3.64
C VAL A 253 -27.06 21.37 4.49
N GLY A 254 -27.94 20.39 4.24
CA GLY A 254 -29.24 20.32 4.91
C GLY A 254 -29.18 19.90 6.37
N ASN A 255 -28.23 19.04 6.75
CA ASN A 255 -28.12 18.52 8.11
C ASN A 255 -26.69 18.48 8.68
N GLY A 256 -25.70 18.98 7.93
CA GLY A 256 -24.30 19.00 8.35
C GLY A 256 -23.62 17.63 8.45
N LYS A 257 -24.32 16.53 8.14
CA LYS A 257 -23.78 15.17 8.20
C LYS A 257 -22.91 14.87 6.97
N VAL A 258 -21.95 13.97 7.16
CA VAL A 258 -21.09 13.47 6.07
C VAL A 258 -21.72 12.22 5.48
N TYR A 259 -21.83 12.18 4.16
CA TYR A 259 -22.29 11.02 3.41
C TYR A 259 -21.14 10.48 2.58
N TYR A 260 -20.94 9.18 2.61
CA TYR A 260 -19.89 8.49 1.88
C TYR A 260 -20.28 7.03 1.62
N VAL A 261 -19.56 6.38 0.72
CA VAL A 261 -19.67 4.94 0.49
C VAL A 261 -18.30 4.34 0.75
N LYS A 262 -18.25 3.26 1.53
CA LYS A 262 -17.00 2.51 1.72
C LYS A 262 -16.55 1.93 0.38
N PRO A 263 -15.25 2.01 0.03
CA PRO A 263 -14.75 1.38 -1.18
C PRO A 263 -15.04 -0.12 -1.17
N ILE A 264 -15.53 -0.63 -2.29
CA ILE A 264 -15.95 -2.03 -2.43
C ILE A 264 -14.86 -2.78 -3.19
N VAL A 265 -14.33 -3.84 -2.59
CA VAL A 265 -13.38 -4.73 -3.23
C VAL A 265 -14.12 -5.78 -4.04
N HIS A 266 -13.66 -6.02 -5.26
CA HIS A 266 -14.18 -7.04 -6.16
C HIS A 266 -13.18 -8.16 -6.39
N ASN A 267 -13.68 -9.31 -6.87
CA ASN A 267 -12.84 -10.47 -7.09
C ASN A 267 -11.93 -10.38 -8.32
N HIS A 268 -12.26 -9.55 -9.32
CA HIS A 268 -11.34 -9.16 -10.40
C HIS A 268 -11.82 -7.87 -11.09
N ALA A 269 -10.93 -7.24 -11.87
CA ALA A 269 -11.22 -6.04 -12.67
C ALA A 269 -12.48 -6.13 -13.57
N GLY A 270 -12.84 -7.35 -14.00
CA GLY A 270 -14.01 -7.63 -14.85
C GLY A 270 -15.23 -8.20 -14.12
N ALA A 271 -15.14 -8.57 -12.83
CA ALA A 271 -16.30 -8.97 -12.03
C ALA A 271 -16.76 -7.79 -11.21
N TRP A 272 -18.05 -7.55 -11.29
CA TRP A 272 -18.73 -6.53 -10.51
C TRP A 272 -19.33 -7.09 -9.22
N ASN A 273 -19.14 -8.37 -8.93
CA ASN A 273 -19.63 -8.99 -7.70
C ASN A 273 -18.83 -8.45 -6.50
N PRO A 274 -19.47 -7.76 -5.54
CA PRO A 274 -18.80 -7.21 -4.37
C PRO A 274 -18.29 -8.34 -3.47
N LEU A 275 -17.08 -8.23 -2.94
CA LEU A 275 -16.48 -9.23 -2.05
C LEU A 275 -16.46 -8.77 -0.60
N PHE A 276 -15.89 -7.59 -0.34
CA PHE A 276 -15.89 -6.95 0.98
C PHE A 276 -15.70 -5.44 0.85
N GLN A 277 -15.91 -4.71 1.94
CA GLN A 277 -15.70 -3.26 2.01
C GLN A 277 -14.41 -2.95 2.75
N ILE A 278 -13.65 -1.98 2.23
CA ILE A 278 -12.46 -1.42 2.88
C ILE A 278 -12.90 -0.63 4.12
N ASN A 279 -12.21 -0.86 5.24
CA ASN A 279 -12.43 -0.17 6.50
C ASN A 279 -11.28 0.75 6.89
N LEU A 280 -10.10 0.63 6.28
CA LEU A 280 -8.94 1.43 6.65
C LEU A 280 -8.92 2.82 6.00
N PHE A 281 -9.54 3.00 4.83
CA PHE A 281 -9.57 4.31 4.16
C PHE A 281 -10.74 4.47 3.19
N PHE A 282 -10.99 5.71 2.80
CA PHE A 282 -11.85 6.05 1.65
C PHE A 282 -11.47 7.42 1.07
N PRO A 283 -11.67 7.66 -0.24
CA PRO A 283 -11.45 8.98 -0.83
C PRO A 283 -12.49 9.98 -0.32
N TYR A 284 -12.13 11.26 -0.25
CA TYR A 284 -13.07 12.35 -0.01
C TYR A 284 -12.89 13.46 -1.05
N SER A 285 -13.88 14.33 -1.18
CA SER A 285 -13.80 15.47 -2.09
C SER A 285 -13.54 16.75 -1.30
N GLU A 286 -12.52 17.51 -1.70
CA GLU A 286 -12.33 18.88 -1.22
C GLU A 286 -13.36 19.81 -1.86
N GLY A 287 -13.67 20.94 -1.21
CA GLY A 287 -14.61 21.94 -1.74
C GLY A 287 -16.10 21.59 -1.58
N VAL A 288 -16.43 20.40 -1.08
CA VAL A 288 -17.81 19.97 -0.74
C VAL A 288 -18.02 19.85 0.77
N GLY A 289 -17.41 20.77 1.51
CA GLY A 289 -17.56 20.90 2.97
C GLY A 289 -16.71 19.95 3.82
N LEU A 290 -15.74 19.28 3.21
CA LEU A 290 -14.67 18.54 3.89
C LEU A 290 -13.30 19.15 3.55
N ILE A 291 -12.41 19.24 4.53
CA ILE A 291 -11.05 19.76 4.39
C ILE A 291 -10.01 18.85 5.07
N ASP A 292 -8.73 19.08 4.77
CA ASP A 292 -7.62 18.43 5.47
C ASP A 292 -7.72 18.69 6.99
N GLY A 293 -7.59 17.63 7.79
CA GLY A 293 -7.69 17.69 9.25
C GLY A 293 -9.08 17.43 9.83
N ASP A 294 -10.13 17.38 9.01
CA ASP A 294 -11.47 17.00 9.48
C ASP A 294 -11.48 15.55 10.01
N VAL A 295 -12.26 15.33 11.08
CA VAL A 295 -12.52 13.99 11.62
C VAL A 295 -13.95 13.58 11.31
N ILE A 296 -14.10 12.50 10.54
CA ILE A 296 -15.39 11.89 10.22
C ILE A 296 -15.65 10.78 11.25
N ALA A 297 -16.66 10.97 12.10
CA ALA A 297 -17.15 9.95 13.02
C ALA A 297 -18.36 9.22 12.41
N ILE A 298 -18.37 7.89 12.47
CA ILE A 298 -19.52 7.09 12.04
C ILE A 298 -20.56 7.07 13.16
N GLU A 299 -21.80 7.44 12.84
CA GLU A 299 -22.92 7.37 13.78
C GLU A 299 -23.20 5.91 14.16
N GLY A 300 -23.19 5.61 15.47
CA GLY A 300 -23.44 4.26 15.99
C GLY A 300 -22.24 3.31 15.93
N ASP A 301 -21.05 3.80 15.56
CA ASP A 301 -19.81 3.02 15.52
C ASP A 301 -18.69 3.77 16.28
N THR A 302 -17.67 3.05 16.77
CA THR A 302 -16.50 3.67 17.43
C THR A 302 -15.51 4.22 16.41
N LYS A 303 -15.72 3.86 15.15
CA LYS A 303 -14.88 4.16 14.00
C LYS A 303 -14.87 5.64 13.62
N LYS A 304 -13.69 6.23 13.59
CA LYS A 304 -13.39 7.57 13.08
C LYS A 304 -12.33 7.55 11.99
N TYR A 305 -12.38 8.54 11.11
CA TYR A 305 -11.45 8.72 10.00
C TYR A 305 -10.94 10.16 9.97
N LEU A 306 -9.65 10.34 9.73
CA LEU A 306 -9.01 11.64 9.56
C LEU A 306 -8.86 11.93 8.08
N CYS A 307 -9.49 13.00 7.61
CA CYS A 307 -9.31 13.55 6.27
C CYS A 307 -7.87 14.05 6.13
N LYS A 308 -7.11 13.45 5.21
CA LYS A 308 -5.76 13.87 4.85
C LYS A 308 -5.66 14.19 3.36
N ALA A 309 -5.13 15.37 3.05
CA ALA A 309 -4.85 15.77 1.68
C ALA A 309 -3.38 16.15 1.48
N LEU A 310 -2.60 15.27 0.84
CA LEU A 310 -1.16 15.43 0.63
C LEU A 310 -0.85 15.84 -0.81
N SER A 311 -0.22 17.00 -0.99
CA SER A 311 0.54 17.31 -2.22
C SER A 311 1.95 16.75 -2.09
N SER A 312 2.58 16.43 -3.22
CA SER A 312 4.01 16.14 -3.20
C SER A 312 4.82 17.43 -3.21
N PRO A 313 6.11 17.38 -2.85
CA PRO A 313 7.02 18.50 -3.07
C PRO A 313 7.01 19.01 -4.52
N ASP A 314 6.84 18.10 -5.47
CA ASP A 314 7.08 18.36 -6.90
C ASP A 314 5.83 18.30 -7.80
N SER A 315 4.64 18.15 -7.21
CA SER A 315 3.37 18.11 -7.93
C SER A 315 2.26 18.76 -7.10
N THR A 316 1.45 19.58 -7.76
CA THR A 316 0.26 20.20 -7.18
C THR A 316 -0.91 19.23 -7.06
N ALA A 317 -0.85 18.05 -7.71
CA ALA A 317 -1.86 17.02 -7.56
C ALA A 317 -1.85 16.48 -6.12
N ARG A 318 -3.04 16.30 -5.55
CA ARG A 318 -3.21 15.91 -4.15
C ARG A 318 -3.75 14.49 -4.03
N LEU A 319 -3.20 13.72 -3.11
CA LEU A 319 -3.84 12.51 -2.59
C LEU A 319 -4.84 12.92 -1.53
N VAL A 320 -6.12 12.66 -1.76
CA VAL A 320 -7.22 13.13 -0.90
C VAL A 320 -7.99 11.92 -0.36
N TYR A 321 -7.63 11.50 0.85
CA TYR A 321 -8.19 10.30 1.49
C TYR A 321 -8.45 10.53 2.98
N ALA A 322 -9.54 9.98 3.47
CA ALA A 322 -9.78 9.83 4.90
C ALA A 322 -9.22 8.46 5.33
N ILE A 323 -8.26 8.46 6.24
CA ILE A 323 -7.66 7.24 6.80
C ILE A 323 -8.18 6.98 8.21
N ARG A 324 -8.23 5.73 8.62
CA ARG A 324 -8.63 5.32 9.97
C ARG A 324 -7.86 6.09 11.04
N TYR A 325 -8.57 6.58 12.06
CA TYR A 325 -8.02 7.43 13.13
C TYR A 325 -8.32 6.93 14.54
N ASN A 326 -9.44 6.21 14.71
CA ASN A 326 -9.86 5.53 15.93
C ASN A 326 -10.86 4.46 15.57
#